data_AF-A0A4Q5TH76-F1
#
_entry.id   AF-A0A4Q5TH76-F1
#
_cell.length_a   1.000
_cell.length_b   1.000
_cell.length_c   1.000
_cell.angle_alpha   90.00
_cell.angle_beta   90.00
_cell.angle_gamma   90.00
#
_symmetry.space_group_name_H-M   'P 1'
#
loop_
_entity.id
_entity.type
_entity.pdbx_description
1 polymer ?
#
loop_
_entity_poly.entity_id
_entity_poly.type
_entity_poly.pdbx_seq_one_letter_code
_entity_poly.pdbx_strand_id
1 'polypeptide(L)'
;MMPTKLFKSAILLVILASCNNNRAQQQPQQAIPKALEEKSSSYELVSKRSYDDLVERLYSELVSKDSELKKLEGKIDELNESRTDSTESFQKFHGKNQSFFSAAETHVAGIKDSLIREKIKNLVAGQLTKYNSRIATQQQLLAQIETNQMAISDLHTVLKIVRTLPIIDKYQREQLPKATSLQGYLKHQEATIILADSLSKK
;
A
#
# COMPACT_ATOMS: atom_id res chain seq x y z
N MET A 1 41.31 46.15 -49.37
CA MET A 1 42.55 46.82 -48.91
C MET A 1 42.54 46.83 -47.39
N MET A 2 43.16 45.82 -46.77
CA MET A 2 43.52 45.86 -45.34
C MET A 2 44.84 46.62 -45.22
N PRO A 3 44.99 47.47 -44.21
CA PRO A 3 45.85 47.11 -43.07
C PRO A 3 45.23 47.68 -41.76
N THR A 4 45.60 47.38 -40.51
CA THR A 4 46.79 46.80 -39.88
C THR A 4 46.40 46.50 -38.42
N LYS A 5 46.96 45.47 -37.80
CA LYS A 5 46.84 45.21 -36.36
C LYS A 5 47.77 46.14 -35.57
N LEU A 6 47.36 46.58 -34.38
CA LEU A 6 48.28 46.97 -33.30
C LEU A 6 47.70 46.60 -31.93
N PHE A 7 48.44 45.75 -31.23
CA PHE A 7 48.24 45.29 -29.85
C PHE A 7 48.71 46.36 -28.86
N LYS A 8 47.92 46.68 -27.83
CA LYS A 8 48.43 47.17 -26.53
C LYS A 8 47.58 46.61 -25.39
N SER A 9 48.25 45.83 -24.54
CA SER A 9 47.79 45.32 -23.24
C SER A 9 47.90 46.42 -22.19
N ALA A 10 46.90 46.55 -21.31
CA ALA A 10 47.08 46.82 -19.87
C ALA A 10 45.74 47.02 -19.12
N ILE A 11 45.55 46.19 -18.09
CA ILE A 11 44.99 46.50 -16.75
C ILE A 11 43.45 46.52 -16.59
N LEU A 12 42.95 45.33 -16.22
CA LEU A 12 42.19 45.00 -15.00
C LEU A 12 41.59 46.15 -14.17
N LEU A 13 40.25 46.17 -14.09
CA LEU A 13 39.49 46.54 -12.88
C LEU A 13 38.14 45.81 -12.94
N VAL A 14 38.08 44.64 -12.32
CA VAL A 14 36.84 43.91 -12.05
C VAL A 14 36.18 44.58 -10.84
N ILE A 15 35.06 45.26 -11.07
CA ILE A 15 34.20 45.74 -9.99
C ILE A 15 33.15 44.65 -9.74
N LEU A 16 33.36 43.89 -8.65
CA LEU A 16 32.35 43.02 -8.06
C LEU A 16 31.23 43.89 -7.47
N ALA A 17 30.20 44.17 -8.25
CA ALA A 17 28.91 44.60 -7.72
C ALA A 17 28.11 43.34 -7.33
N SER A 18 28.51 42.71 -6.22
CA SER A 18 27.71 41.69 -5.55
C SER A 18 26.54 42.37 -4.85
N CYS A 19 25.44 42.60 -5.58
CA CYS A 19 24.16 42.92 -4.99
C CYS A 19 23.67 41.70 -4.22
N ASN A 20 23.93 41.74 -2.91
CA ASN A 20 23.39 40.87 -1.90
C ASN A 20 21.86 41.06 -1.82
N ASN A 21 21.12 40.28 -2.60
CA ASN A 21 19.70 40.09 -2.40
C ASN A 21 19.48 38.64 -1.99
N ASN A 22 19.87 38.32 -0.76
CA ASN A 22 19.42 37.14 -0.05
C ASN A 22 17.91 37.25 0.20
N ARG A 23 17.12 37.10 -0.87
CA ARG A 23 15.84 36.43 -0.73
C ARG A 23 16.20 34.98 -0.47
N ALA A 24 16.37 34.65 0.80
CA ALA A 24 16.05 33.32 1.26
C ALA A 24 14.60 33.09 0.80
N GLN A 25 14.43 32.42 -0.34
CA GLN A 25 13.22 31.66 -0.57
C GLN A 25 13.11 30.79 0.67
N GLN A 26 12.21 31.16 1.56
CA GLN A 26 11.66 30.24 2.53
C GLN A 26 11.04 29.13 1.67
N GLN A 27 11.83 28.11 1.35
CA GLN A 27 11.25 26.80 1.09
C GLN A 27 10.33 26.56 2.28
N PRO A 28 9.03 26.30 2.06
CA PRO A 28 8.16 25.98 3.17
C PRO A 28 8.84 24.86 3.93
N GLN A 29 9.16 25.09 5.21
CA GLN A 29 9.54 24.02 6.12
C GLN A 29 8.50 22.94 5.88
N GLN A 30 8.93 21.80 5.31
CA GLN A 30 8.00 20.73 5.01
C GLN A 30 7.40 20.31 6.34
N ALA A 31 6.17 20.76 6.58
CA ALA A 31 5.46 20.53 7.83
C ALA A 31 5.45 19.02 8.09
N ILE A 32 5.60 18.66 9.36
CA ILE A 32 5.46 17.29 9.83
C ILE A 32 4.16 16.73 9.20
N PRO A 33 4.17 15.53 8.59
CA PRO A 33 2.93 14.93 8.09
C PRO A 33 1.85 14.96 9.17
N LYS A 34 0.61 15.30 8.80
CA LYS A 34 -0.49 15.41 9.78
C LYS A 34 -0.73 14.09 10.52
N ALA A 35 -0.43 12.98 9.88
CA ALA A 35 -0.44 11.64 10.43
C ALA A 35 0.51 11.45 11.63
N LEU A 36 1.57 12.27 11.72
CA LEU A 36 2.58 12.25 12.77
C LEU A 36 2.45 13.41 13.77
N GLU A 37 1.48 14.31 13.58
CA GLU A 37 1.20 15.39 14.54
C GLU A 37 0.35 14.84 15.71
N GLU A 38 0.79 15.07 16.94
CA GLU A 38 0.09 14.65 18.18
C GLU A 38 -1.24 15.37 18.45
N LYS A 39 -1.71 16.26 17.55
CA LYS A 39 -3.01 16.93 17.69
C LYS A 39 -4.16 15.98 17.33
N SER A 40 -4.37 14.96 18.16
CA SER A 40 -5.68 14.35 18.34
C SER A 40 -6.54 15.23 19.24
N SER A 41 -6.80 16.49 18.84
CA SER A 41 -7.89 17.24 19.45
C SER A 41 -9.16 16.97 18.67
N SER A 42 -10.06 16.24 19.33
CA SER A 42 -11.49 16.50 19.32
C SER A 42 -12.33 15.92 18.17
N TYR A 43 -12.91 14.74 18.42
CA TYR A 43 -14.28 14.33 18.06
C TYR A 43 -14.77 14.38 16.59
N GLU A 44 -13.97 14.14 15.55
CA GLU A 44 -14.58 13.85 14.24
C GLU A 44 -15.00 12.38 14.10
N LEU A 45 -16.27 12.17 14.46
CA LEU A 45 -17.11 11.01 14.10
C LEU A 45 -17.15 10.83 12.58
N VAL A 46 -16.26 10.01 12.02
CA VAL A 46 -16.56 9.28 10.78
C VAL A 46 -16.26 7.80 10.99
N SER A 47 -17.33 7.02 10.88
CA SER A 47 -17.46 5.62 11.22
C SER A 47 -16.55 4.67 10.44
N LYS A 48 -16.24 3.54 11.11
CA LYS A 48 -15.88 2.18 10.63
C LYS A 48 -14.39 1.80 10.72
N ARG A 49 -14.03 1.24 11.89
CA ARG A 49 -13.17 0.05 12.07
C ARG A 49 -11.79 -0.01 11.37
N SER A 50 -11.15 1.11 11.08
CA SER A 50 -9.72 1.15 10.77
C SER A 50 -9.05 2.18 11.68
N TYR A 51 -8.95 1.84 12.96
CA TYR A 51 -8.24 2.67 13.92
C TYR A 51 -6.74 2.38 13.75
N ASP A 52 -5.95 3.43 13.50
CA ASP A 52 -4.51 3.53 13.80
C ASP A 52 -3.43 2.88 12.91
N ASP A 53 -3.71 2.50 11.65
CA ASP A 53 -2.58 2.16 10.76
C ASP A 53 -1.85 3.43 10.28
N LEU A 54 -0.66 3.66 10.82
CA LEU A 54 0.19 4.81 10.47
C LEU A 54 0.68 4.76 9.01
N VAL A 55 0.93 3.57 8.46
CA VAL A 55 1.31 3.40 7.05
C VAL A 55 0.16 3.85 6.16
N GLU A 56 -1.07 3.46 6.47
CA GLU A 56 -2.25 3.87 5.71
C GLU A 56 -2.49 5.39 5.78
N ARG A 57 -2.33 6.00 6.95
CA ARG A 57 -2.48 7.45 7.11
C ARG A 57 -1.42 8.23 6.34
N LEU A 58 -0.15 7.82 6.45
CA LEU A 58 0.95 8.45 5.72
C LEU A 58 0.80 8.27 4.21
N TYR A 59 0.40 7.09 3.76
CA TYR A 59 0.16 6.83 2.35
C TYR A 59 -1.03 7.63 1.82
N SER A 60 -2.13 7.73 2.57
CA SER A 60 -3.29 8.55 2.19
C SER A 60 -2.93 10.03 2.02
N GLU A 61 -2.04 10.56 2.87
CA GLU A 61 -1.51 11.91 2.68
C GLU A 61 -0.69 12.06 1.40
N LEU A 62 0.13 11.05 1.04
CA LEU A 62 0.85 11.03 -0.22
C LEU A 62 -0.12 10.99 -1.41
N VAL A 63 -1.10 10.09 -1.38
CA VAL A 63 -2.16 10.00 -2.40
C VAL A 63 -2.84 11.35 -2.56
N SER A 64 -3.18 12.06 -1.48
CA SER A 64 -3.83 13.37 -1.58
C SER A 64 -3.03 14.44 -2.37
N LYS A 65 -1.71 14.26 -2.49
CA LYS A 65 -0.76 15.20 -3.10
C LYS A 65 -0.18 14.73 -4.44
N ASP A 66 -0.20 13.43 -4.73
CA ASP A 66 0.42 12.83 -5.92
C ASP A 66 -0.65 12.30 -6.90
N SER A 67 -0.67 12.82 -8.13
CA SER A 67 -1.67 12.46 -9.14
C SER A 67 -1.55 11.03 -9.65
N GLU A 68 -0.34 10.47 -9.71
CA GLU A 68 -0.13 9.09 -10.17
C GLU A 68 -0.60 8.11 -9.10
N LEU A 69 -0.37 8.41 -7.82
CA LEU A 69 -0.94 7.61 -6.72
C LEU A 69 -2.47 7.67 -6.71
N LYS A 70 -3.09 8.84 -6.89
CA LYS A 70 -4.58 8.93 -7.02
C LYS A 70 -5.11 8.10 -8.17
N LYS A 71 -4.42 8.14 -9.32
CA LYS A 71 -4.80 7.39 -10.50
C LYS A 71 -4.69 5.88 -10.27
N LEU A 72 -3.67 5.44 -9.54
CA LEU A 72 -3.52 4.05 -9.15
C LEU A 72 -4.66 3.60 -8.22
N GLU A 73 -4.97 4.36 -7.17
CA GLU A 73 -6.08 4.05 -6.26
C GLU A 73 -7.40 3.94 -7.02
N GLY A 74 -7.71 4.92 -7.88
CA GLY A 74 -8.93 4.88 -8.69
C GLY A 74 -9.00 3.64 -9.59
N LYS A 75 -7.88 3.20 -10.17
CA LYS A 75 -7.83 1.96 -10.96
C LYS A 75 -8.05 0.71 -10.12
N ILE A 76 -7.51 0.68 -8.90
CA ILE A 76 -7.71 -0.44 -7.97
C ILE A 76 -9.19 -0.52 -7.56
N ASP A 77 -9.80 0.63 -7.27
CA ASP A 77 -11.22 0.72 -6.92
C ASP A 77 -12.11 0.26 -8.09
N GLU A 78 -11.88 0.78 -9.31
CA GLU A 78 -12.60 0.36 -10.53
C GLU A 78 -12.50 -1.16 -10.76
N LEU A 79 -11.33 -1.76 -10.55
CA LEU A 79 -11.14 -3.22 -10.67
C LEU A 79 -11.92 -3.99 -9.61
N ASN A 80 -11.92 -3.52 -8.37
CA ASN A 80 -12.64 -4.15 -7.27
C ASN A 80 -14.16 -4.08 -7.47
N GLU A 81 -14.67 -2.95 -7.95
CA GLU A 81 -16.10 -2.76 -8.23
C GLU A 81 -16.57 -3.61 -9.43
N SER A 82 -15.79 -3.64 -10.51
CA SER A 82 -16.18 -4.33 -11.76
C SER A 82 -15.99 -5.86 -11.75
N ARG A 83 -15.30 -6.41 -10.74
CA ARG A 83 -14.99 -7.85 -10.65
C ARG A 83 -16.22 -8.74 -10.66
N THR A 84 -17.19 -8.40 -9.79
CA THR A 84 -18.42 -9.21 -9.66
C THR A 84 -19.14 -9.26 -10.98
N ASP A 85 -19.43 -8.10 -11.57
CA ASP A 85 -20.17 -7.98 -12.83
C ASP A 85 -19.48 -8.73 -13.98
N SER A 86 -18.15 -8.64 -14.06
CA SER A 86 -17.35 -9.26 -15.12
C SER A 86 -17.33 -10.79 -15.06
N THR A 87 -17.50 -11.37 -13.87
CA THR A 87 -17.38 -12.83 -13.65
C THR A 87 -18.72 -13.51 -13.37
N GLU A 88 -19.75 -12.74 -13.01
CA GLU A 88 -21.03 -13.23 -12.50
C GLU A 88 -21.73 -14.18 -13.48
N SER A 89 -21.80 -13.80 -14.77
CA SER A 89 -22.52 -14.58 -15.79
C SER A 89 -21.94 -15.99 -15.93
N PHE A 90 -20.61 -16.12 -15.95
CA PHE A 90 -19.96 -17.42 -16.04
C PHE A 90 -20.06 -18.19 -14.71
N GLN A 91 -19.91 -17.53 -13.57
CA GLN A 91 -20.09 -18.19 -12.26
C GLN A 91 -21.49 -18.76 -12.08
N LYS A 92 -22.55 -18.01 -12.47
CA LYS A 92 -23.93 -18.48 -12.46
C LYS A 92 -24.13 -19.68 -13.40
N PHE A 93 -23.61 -19.60 -14.63
CA PHE A 93 -23.67 -20.71 -15.59
C PHE A 93 -22.95 -21.95 -15.05
N HIS A 94 -21.74 -21.78 -14.51
CA HIS A 94 -20.93 -22.85 -13.97
C HIS A 94 -21.60 -23.51 -12.76
N GLY A 95 -22.10 -22.71 -11.82
CA GLY A 95 -22.82 -23.18 -10.64
C GLY A 95 -24.05 -24.01 -10.99
N LYS A 96 -24.86 -23.60 -11.96
CA LYS A 96 -26.02 -24.40 -12.43
C LYS A 96 -25.60 -25.77 -12.97
N ASN A 97 -24.52 -25.83 -13.74
CA ASN A 97 -24.00 -27.11 -14.25
C ASN A 97 -23.47 -27.99 -13.12
N GLN A 98 -22.73 -27.42 -12.15
CA GLN A 98 -22.27 -28.16 -10.97
C GLN A 98 -23.45 -28.72 -10.16
N SER A 99 -24.50 -27.92 -9.94
CA SER A 99 -25.72 -28.38 -9.28
C SER A 99 -26.39 -29.53 -10.05
N PHE A 100 -26.46 -29.45 -11.39
CA PHE A 100 -27.00 -30.54 -12.21
C PHE A 100 -26.19 -31.83 -12.05
N PHE A 101 -24.86 -31.78 -12.17
CA PHE A 101 -24.03 -32.98 -12.06
C PHE A 101 -24.08 -33.60 -10.66
N SER A 102 -24.09 -32.77 -9.60
CA SER A 102 -24.27 -33.24 -8.23
C SER A 102 -25.64 -33.91 -8.00
N ALA A 103 -26.72 -33.34 -8.56
CA ALA A 103 -28.04 -33.95 -8.50
C ALA A 103 -28.08 -35.26 -9.30
N ALA A 104 -27.48 -35.29 -10.50
CA ALA A 104 -27.41 -36.48 -11.33
C ALA A 104 -26.69 -37.64 -10.62
N GLU A 105 -25.55 -37.36 -9.96
CA GLU A 105 -24.84 -38.35 -9.15
C GLU A 105 -25.71 -38.92 -8.02
N THR A 106 -26.47 -38.06 -7.34
CA THR A 106 -27.41 -38.46 -6.28
C THR A 106 -28.51 -39.37 -6.82
N HIS A 107 -29.10 -39.03 -7.97
CA HIS A 107 -30.11 -39.87 -8.63
C HIS A 107 -29.53 -41.21 -9.11
N VAL A 108 -28.32 -41.21 -9.67
CA VAL A 108 -27.62 -42.43 -10.09
C VAL A 108 -27.38 -43.36 -8.89
N ALA A 109 -26.96 -42.83 -7.74
CA ALA A 109 -26.78 -43.60 -6.52
C ALA A 109 -28.07 -44.28 -6.05
N GLY A 110 -29.23 -43.68 -6.34
CA GLY A 110 -30.55 -44.24 -6.02
C GLY A 110 -30.99 -45.44 -6.88
N ILE A 111 -30.37 -45.65 -8.05
CA ILE A 111 -30.73 -46.73 -8.98
C ILE A 111 -30.40 -48.08 -8.34
N LYS A 112 -31.38 -49.00 -8.26
CA LYS A 112 -31.23 -50.30 -7.60
C LYS A 112 -30.48 -51.32 -8.45
N ASP A 113 -30.83 -51.40 -9.73
CA ASP A 113 -30.15 -52.26 -10.69
C ASP A 113 -28.68 -51.81 -10.87
N SER A 114 -27.75 -52.70 -10.55
CA SER A 114 -26.31 -52.39 -10.55
C SER A 114 -25.74 -52.16 -11.95
N LEU A 115 -26.21 -52.91 -12.95
CA LEU A 115 -25.74 -52.78 -14.33
C LEU A 115 -26.23 -51.46 -14.94
N ILE A 116 -27.49 -51.11 -14.71
CA ILE A 116 -28.06 -49.83 -15.15
C ILE A 116 -27.36 -48.69 -14.42
N ARG A 117 -27.19 -48.79 -13.09
CA ARG A 117 -26.50 -47.77 -12.28
C ARG A 117 -25.11 -47.47 -12.83
N GLU A 118 -24.31 -48.50 -13.08
CA GLU A 118 -22.95 -48.34 -13.59
C GLU A 118 -22.93 -47.74 -15.00
N LYS A 119 -23.85 -48.16 -15.87
CA LYS A 119 -23.99 -47.60 -17.22
C LYS A 119 -24.31 -46.10 -17.19
N ILE A 120 -25.26 -45.67 -16.34
CA ILE A 120 -25.63 -44.25 -16.24
C ILE A 120 -24.52 -43.46 -15.54
N LYS A 121 -23.86 -44.01 -14.52
CA LYS A 121 -22.69 -43.39 -13.88
C LYS A 121 -21.61 -43.04 -14.91
N ASN A 122 -21.26 -43.98 -15.78
CA ASN A 122 -20.27 -43.75 -16.84
C ASN A 122 -20.73 -42.71 -17.87
N LEU A 123 -22.02 -42.68 -18.21
CA LEU A 123 -22.59 -41.65 -19.08
C LEU A 123 -22.45 -40.25 -18.45
N VAL A 124 -22.83 -40.10 -17.18
CA VAL A 124 -22.74 -38.82 -16.45
C VAL A 124 -21.28 -38.36 -16.35
N ALA A 125 -20.36 -39.25 -15.97
CA ALA A 125 -18.93 -38.95 -15.89
C ALA A 125 -18.35 -38.51 -17.25
N GLY A 126 -18.77 -39.16 -18.33
CA GLY A 126 -18.37 -38.78 -19.69
C GLY A 126 -18.87 -37.39 -20.09
N GLN A 127 -20.10 -37.02 -19.70
CA GLN A 127 -20.63 -35.68 -19.95
C GLN A 127 -19.96 -34.62 -19.09
N LEU A 128 -19.65 -34.91 -17.82
CA LEU A 128 -18.90 -34.02 -16.95
C LEU A 128 -17.51 -33.74 -17.53
N THR A 129 -16.83 -34.77 -18.03
CA THR A 129 -15.53 -34.61 -18.68
C THR A 129 -15.61 -33.68 -19.90
N LYS A 130 -16.60 -33.89 -20.78
CA LYS A 130 -16.83 -33.02 -21.95
C LYS A 130 -17.15 -31.59 -21.54
N TYR A 131 -17.96 -31.41 -20.50
CA TYR A 131 -18.29 -30.10 -19.97
C TYR A 131 -17.03 -29.38 -19.46
N ASN A 132 -16.21 -30.04 -18.64
CA ASN A 132 -14.96 -29.49 -18.13
C ASN A 132 -14.01 -29.08 -19.26
N SER A 133 -13.88 -29.90 -20.32
CA SER A 133 -13.09 -29.51 -21.50
C SER A 133 -13.63 -28.27 -22.22
N ARG A 134 -14.97 -28.08 -22.26
CA ARG A 134 -15.59 -26.91 -22.91
C ARG A 134 -15.37 -25.60 -22.17
N ILE A 135 -15.23 -25.66 -20.84
CA ILE A 135 -15.07 -24.47 -19.99
C ILE A 135 -13.62 -24.21 -19.56
N ALA A 136 -12.67 -25.00 -20.06
CA ALA A 136 -11.27 -24.95 -19.63
C ALA A 136 -10.69 -23.52 -19.75
N THR A 137 -10.96 -22.83 -20.85
CA THR A 137 -10.51 -21.45 -21.07
C THR A 137 -11.06 -20.49 -20.02
N GLN A 138 -12.35 -20.56 -19.71
CA GLN A 138 -12.97 -19.68 -18.71
C GLN A 138 -12.43 -19.97 -17.31
N GLN A 139 -12.18 -21.24 -16.96
CA GLN A 139 -11.56 -21.60 -15.70
C GLN A 139 -10.12 -21.06 -15.60
N GLN A 140 -9.35 -21.15 -16.69
CA GLN A 140 -8.00 -20.57 -16.75
C GLN A 140 -8.02 -19.05 -16.57
N LEU A 141 -8.95 -18.36 -17.23
CA LEU A 141 -9.12 -16.91 -17.09
C LEU A 141 -9.48 -16.51 -15.65
N LEU A 142 -10.41 -17.23 -15.01
CA LEU A 142 -10.74 -16.98 -13.60
C LEU A 142 -9.52 -17.18 -12.69
N ALA A 143 -8.76 -18.26 -12.87
CA ALA A 143 -7.54 -18.50 -12.10
C ALA A 143 -6.50 -17.38 -12.29
N GLN A 144 -6.36 -16.87 -13.52
CA GLN A 144 -5.48 -15.75 -13.82
C GLN A 144 -5.98 -14.44 -13.19
N ILE A 145 -7.29 -14.20 -13.18
CA ILE A 145 -7.90 -13.04 -12.51
C ILE A 145 -7.59 -13.06 -11.01
N GLU A 146 -7.78 -14.20 -10.35
CA GLU A 146 -7.43 -14.34 -8.91
C GLU A 146 -5.93 -14.11 -8.66
N THR A 147 -5.08 -14.68 -9.51
CA THR A 147 -3.62 -14.50 -9.42
C THR A 147 -3.23 -13.03 -9.56
N ASN A 148 -3.80 -12.33 -10.55
CA ASN A 148 -3.54 -10.92 -10.77
C ASN A 148 -4.07 -10.06 -9.62
N GLN A 149 -5.23 -10.40 -9.04
CA GLN A 149 -5.78 -9.69 -7.88
C GLN A 149 -4.85 -9.79 -6.67
N MET A 150 -4.31 -10.99 -6.39
CA MET A 150 -3.33 -11.18 -5.32
C MET A 150 -2.07 -10.34 -5.59
N ALA A 151 -1.53 -10.40 -6.81
CA ALA A 151 -0.37 -9.62 -7.20
C ALA A 151 -0.59 -8.11 -7.03
N ILE A 152 -1.76 -7.58 -7.43
CA ILE A 152 -2.11 -6.17 -7.26
C ILE A 152 -2.16 -5.81 -5.77
N SER A 153 -2.79 -6.64 -4.94
CA SER A 153 -2.87 -6.42 -3.49
C SER A 153 -1.50 -6.40 -2.83
N ASP A 154 -0.63 -7.35 -3.16
CA ASP A 154 0.72 -7.44 -2.61
C ASP A 154 1.58 -6.25 -3.04
N LEU A 155 1.55 -5.92 -4.34
CA LEU A 155 2.28 -4.76 -4.88
C LEU A 155 1.78 -3.44 -4.30
N HIS A 156 0.47 -3.31 -4.08
CA HIS A 156 -0.10 -2.15 -3.42
C HIS A 156 0.42 -2.02 -1.98
N THR A 157 0.43 -3.13 -1.22
CA THR A 157 1.00 -3.16 0.14
C THR A 157 2.48 -2.77 0.14
N VAL A 158 3.28 -3.33 -0.77
CA VAL A 158 4.70 -2.97 -0.93
C VAL A 158 4.85 -1.47 -1.24
N LEU A 159 4.04 -0.93 -2.15
CA LEU A 159 4.08 0.48 -2.52
C LEU A 159 3.81 1.38 -1.30
N LYS A 160 2.78 1.07 -0.50
CA LYS A 160 2.47 1.83 0.71
C LYS A 160 3.65 1.88 1.67
N ILE A 161 4.30 0.75 1.92
CA ILE A 161 5.47 0.66 2.79
C ILE A 161 6.65 1.46 2.22
N VAL A 162 7.02 1.19 0.96
CA VAL A 162 8.18 1.82 0.31
C VAL A 162 8.03 3.35 0.23
N ARG A 163 6.81 3.84 -0.01
CA ARG A 163 6.54 5.28 -0.12
C ARG A 163 6.53 5.98 1.23
N THR A 164 6.19 5.29 2.31
CA THR A 164 6.09 5.88 3.65
C THR A 164 7.38 5.75 4.46
N LEU A 165 8.26 4.80 4.14
CA LEU A 165 9.56 4.62 4.79
C LEU A 165 10.43 5.89 4.83
N PRO A 166 10.64 6.63 3.73
CA PRO A 166 11.43 7.86 3.76
C PRO A 166 10.80 8.95 4.64
N ILE A 167 9.48 8.95 4.80
CA ILE A 167 8.76 9.93 5.61
C ILE A 167 9.05 9.68 7.09
N ILE A 168 8.92 8.42 7.54
CA ILE A 168 9.18 8.08 8.93
C ILE A 168 10.67 8.19 9.28
N ASP A 169 11.58 7.85 8.36
CA ASP A 169 13.02 8.07 8.51
C ASP A 169 13.35 9.57 8.67
N LYS A 170 12.73 10.43 7.86
CA LYS A 170 12.87 11.88 8.00
C LYS A 170 12.36 12.37 9.37
N TYR A 171 11.17 11.93 9.78
CA TYR A 171 10.60 12.27 11.08
C TYR A 171 11.54 11.85 12.22
N GLN A 172 12.06 10.62 12.17
CA GLN A 172 13.01 10.13 13.17
C GLN A 172 14.25 11.01 13.23
N ARG A 173 14.87 11.37 12.10
CA ARG A 173 16.06 12.24 12.12
C ARG A 173 15.78 13.65 12.63
N GLU A 174 14.64 14.22 12.28
CA GLU A 174 14.35 15.64 12.54
C GLU A 174 13.66 15.87 13.89
N GLN A 175 12.91 14.88 14.39
CA GLN A 175 12.09 15.00 15.59
C GLN A 175 12.61 14.16 16.77
N LEU A 176 13.74 13.45 16.63
CA LEU A 176 14.33 12.68 17.74
C LEU A 176 14.68 13.63 18.92
N PRO A 177 14.07 13.43 20.11
CA PRO A 177 14.37 14.26 21.27
C PRO A 177 15.82 14.10 21.70
N LYS A 178 16.45 15.20 22.16
CA LYS A 178 17.80 15.14 22.73
C LYS A 178 17.79 14.28 23.99
N ALA A 179 18.78 13.39 24.10
CA ALA A 179 18.94 12.52 25.27
C ALA A 179 19.26 13.28 26.57
N THR A 180 19.64 14.56 26.50
CA THR A 180 20.00 15.38 27.66
C THR A 180 18.92 15.44 28.73
N SER A 181 17.64 15.49 28.34
CA SER A 181 16.53 15.49 29.29
C SER A 181 16.42 14.16 30.02
N LEU A 182 16.59 13.03 29.31
CA LEU A 182 16.60 11.70 29.89
C LEU A 182 17.81 11.49 30.81
N GLN A 183 18.99 11.95 30.39
CA GLN A 183 20.21 11.91 31.20
C GLN A 183 20.09 12.75 32.47
N GLY A 184 19.49 13.93 32.37
CA GLY A 184 19.22 14.78 33.54
C GLY A 184 18.31 14.09 34.55
N TYR A 185 17.22 13.47 34.06
CA TYR A 185 16.31 12.72 34.92
C TYR A 185 16.98 11.49 35.55
N LEU A 186 17.79 10.75 34.79
CA LEU A 186 18.56 9.62 35.30
C LEU A 186 19.48 10.03 36.46
N LYS A 187 20.26 11.11 36.30
CA LYS A 187 21.14 11.61 37.37
C LYS A 187 20.36 12.00 38.62
N HIS A 188 19.17 12.57 38.46
CA HIS A 188 18.31 12.92 39.59
C HIS A 188 17.82 11.67 40.35
N GLN A 189 17.47 10.61 39.62
CA GLN A 189 17.12 9.32 40.23
C GLN A 189 18.30 8.71 40.98
N GLU A 190 19.50 8.68 40.39
CA GLU A 190 20.71 8.15 41.03
C GLU A 190 21.03 8.87 42.35
N ALA A 191 20.97 10.21 42.36
CA ALA A 191 21.17 11.01 43.56
C ALA A 191 20.11 10.69 44.64
N THR A 192 18.86 10.52 44.23
CA THR A 192 17.75 10.18 45.13
C THR A 192 17.92 8.79 45.75
N ILE A 193 18.36 7.81 44.97
CA ILE A 193 18.64 6.45 45.45
C ILE A 193 19.76 6.46 46.49
N ILE A 194 20.86 7.19 46.23
CA ILE A 194 21.97 7.33 47.18
C ILE A 194 21.48 7.92 48.50
N LEU A 195 20.65 8.97 48.44
CA LEU A 195 20.07 9.58 49.63
C LEU A 195 19.19 8.58 50.40
N ALA A 196 18.28 7.89 49.73
CA ALA A 196 17.40 6.92 50.36
C ALA A 196 18.18 5.78 51.04
N ASP A 197 19.16 5.18 50.35
CA ASP A 197 20.01 4.11 50.90
C ASP A 197 20.80 4.58 52.14
N SER A 198 21.33 5.82 52.10
CA SER A 198 22.04 6.41 53.24
C SER A 198 21.16 6.57 54.48
N LEU A 199 19.86 6.83 54.29
CA LEU A 199 18.89 7.00 55.37
C LEU A 199 18.37 5.66 55.91
N SER A 200 18.39 4.59 55.10
CA SER A 200 17.95 3.25 55.50
C SER A 200 19.00 2.42 56.26
N LYS A 201 20.27 2.86 56.30
CA LYS A 201 21.39 2.19 56.99
C LYS A 201 21.68 2.74 58.40
N LYS A 202 20.80 3.57 58.95
CA LYS A 202 20.81 4.04 60.34
C LYS A 202 19.90 3.19 61.21
#